data_AF-A0A258VBM7-F1
#
_entry.id   AF-A0A258VBM7-F1
#
_cell.length_a   1.000
_cell.length_b   1.000
_cell.length_c   1.000
_cell.angle_alpha   90.00
_cell.angle_beta   90.00
_cell.angle_gamma   90.00
#
_symmetry.space_group_name_H-M   'P 1'
#
loop_
_entity.id
_entity.type
_entity.pdbx_description
1 polymer ?
#
loop_
_entity_poly.entity_id
_entity_poly.type
_entity_poly.pdbx_seq_one_letter_code
_entity_poly.pdbx_strand_id
1 'polypeptide(L)'
;MNKTNLFLVAIAITATLCSESFAETNGCIDIYRGSTRAKFTAEAAQDPIQLQNTKNYFASIINVDLLKYRGQEINQVASGIKYQGSRNLVPNAAIDALTAKYGKTRWTPQQIVAELNDQTLKLLEAFRPDDDSDKRFDFLPDKDLGLKVLTSIEEHPVVAQYSSGKYQQKGTEIGYCFGRGCYVDLMLMRLGVDRDSIKKIWAVGPMDAGNITWQFHIGHMVRLPDNSWIVIDNVPSYSQVYTAREWGKHFIAENADGKLRLYITDSDKFTPSLGKYDPVQMGLNINRNRDWYKGYFQDLMAWFQNTSDAELAKFLGINVLPTRPMPVNPTPQEIAASRAEELAFSQLPPHSIPNSGVLDSQAPHNSGRFGNMWDHIKKFGKRLGFDEDQP
;
A
#
# COMPACT_ATOMS: atom_id res chain seq x y z
N MET A 1 46.95 -39.44 -4.75
CA MET A 1 46.25 -38.27 -4.17
C MET A 1 45.67 -38.69 -2.83
N ASN A 2 46.03 -38.04 -1.71
CA ASN A 2 45.54 -38.41 -0.37
C ASN A 2 44.03 -38.09 -0.26
N LYS A 3 43.25 -38.93 0.43
CA LYS A 3 41.79 -38.83 0.58
C LYS A 3 41.33 -37.45 1.08
N THR A 4 42.16 -36.79 1.89
CA THR A 4 41.91 -35.42 2.38
C THR A 4 41.88 -34.38 1.25
N ASN A 5 42.74 -34.51 0.25
CA ASN A 5 42.79 -33.59 -0.89
C ASN A 5 41.64 -33.85 -1.88
N LEU A 6 41.15 -35.09 -1.96
CA LEU A 6 39.96 -35.40 -2.76
C LEU A 6 38.69 -34.79 -2.14
N PHE A 7 38.61 -34.77 -0.80
CA PHE A 7 37.48 -34.19 -0.08
C PHE A 7 37.45 -32.66 -0.17
N LEU A 8 38.60 -31.99 -0.08
CA LEU A 8 38.70 -30.53 -0.24
C LEU A 8 38.41 -30.07 -1.67
N VAL A 9 38.84 -30.84 -2.68
CA VAL A 9 38.48 -30.57 -4.08
C VAL A 9 36.99 -30.81 -4.33
N ALA A 10 36.39 -31.84 -3.72
CA ALA A 10 34.94 -32.08 -3.81
C ALA A 10 34.12 -30.96 -3.13
N ILE A 11 34.57 -30.42 -1.99
CA ILE A 11 33.93 -29.29 -1.33
C ILE A 11 34.09 -28.01 -2.15
N ALA A 12 35.27 -27.75 -2.72
CA ALA A 12 35.50 -26.58 -3.56
C ALA A 12 34.68 -26.62 -4.86
N ILE A 13 34.56 -27.79 -5.50
CA ILE A 13 33.73 -27.98 -6.70
C ILE A 13 32.25 -27.84 -6.34
N THR A 14 31.81 -28.37 -5.21
CA THR A 14 30.41 -28.24 -4.75
C THR A 14 30.08 -26.78 -4.38
N ALA A 15 31.00 -26.05 -3.73
CA ALA A 15 30.80 -24.65 -3.39
C ALA A 15 30.81 -23.73 -4.62
N THR A 16 31.57 -24.08 -5.66
CA THR A 16 31.61 -23.31 -6.93
C THR A 16 30.38 -23.60 -7.78
N LEU A 17 29.93 -24.86 -7.88
CA LEU A 17 28.72 -25.25 -8.61
C LEU A 17 27.40 -24.87 -7.92
N CYS A 18 27.41 -24.58 -6.62
CA CYS A 18 26.25 -24.05 -5.89
C CYS A 18 26.16 -22.51 -5.90
N SER A 19 27.11 -21.80 -6.51
CA SER A 19 27.08 -20.33 -6.61
C SER A 19 26.48 -19.80 -7.91
N GLU A 20 26.19 -20.68 -8.87
CA GLU A 20 25.58 -20.36 -10.17
C GLU A 20 24.34 -21.25 -10.44
N SER A 21 23.31 -21.17 -9.59
CA SER A 21 21.92 -21.53 -9.99
C SER A 21 20.90 -21.04 -8.96
N PHE A 22 20.57 -19.75 -9.03
CA PHE A 22 19.31 -19.22 -8.49
C PHE A 22 18.49 -18.51 -9.58
N ALA A 23 18.50 -19.11 -10.77
CA ALA A 23 17.48 -18.90 -11.79
C ALA A 23 16.98 -20.29 -12.18
N GLU A 24 15.66 -20.46 -12.18
CA GLU A 24 14.92 -21.68 -12.53
C GLU A 24 14.76 -22.75 -11.43
N THR A 25 13.72 -22.58 -10.63
CA THR A 25 12.96 -23.71 -10.08
C THR A 25 11.51 -23.63 -10.54
N ASN A 26 11.29 -24.08 -11.77
CA ASN A 26 10.01 -24.64 -12.21
C ASN A 26 10.01 -26.13 -11.82
N GLY A 27 9.07 -26.57 -10.97
CA GLY A 27 8.80 -28.01 -10.79
C GLY A 27 8.35 -28.46 -9.40
N CYS A 28 7.03 -28.58 -9.25
CA CYS A 28 6.24 -29.51 -8.42
C CYS A 28 6.71 -29.94 -7.02
N ILE A 29 5.80 -29.82 -6.03
CA ILE A 29 5.13 -30.96 -5.37
C ILE A 29 3.67 -30.54 -5.10
N ASP A 30 2.72 -31.21 -5.76
CA ASP A 30 1.30 -31.22 -5.41
C ASP A 30 1.05 -32.41 -4.46
N ILE A 31 0.33 -32.17 -3.35
CA ILE A 31 -0.83 -32.91 -2.81
C ILE A 31 -1.17 -32.21 -1.49
N TYR A 32 -2.11 -31.27 -1.53
CA TYR A 32 -2.87 -30.87 -0.35
C TYR A 32 -4.35 -30.91 -0.69
N ARG A 33 -5.09 -31.56 0.20
CA ARG A 33 -6.48 -31.99 0.04
C ARG A 33 -7.41 -30.81 -0.26
N GLY A 34 -7.93 -30.75 -1.49
CA GLY A 34 -9.26 -30.20 -1.76
C GLY A 34 -9.47 -28.68 -1.75
N SER A 35 -8.45 -27.84 -1.52
CA SER A 35 -8.60 -26.38 -1.66
C SER A 35 -8.21 -25.88 -3.05
N THR A 36 -9.03 -25.01 -3.63
CA THR A 36 -8.76 -24.34 -4.90
C THR A 36 -7.63 -23.33 -4.72
N ARG A 37 -6.38 -23.77 -4.82
CA ARG A 37 -5.22 -22.88 -4.91
C ARG A 37 -5.20 -22.20 -6.26
N ALA A 38 -5.25 -20.87 -6.29
CA ALA A 38 -4.76 -20.12 -7.44
C ALA A 38 -3.24 -20.35 -7.54
N LYS A 39 -2.78 -21.00 -8.63
CA LYS A 39 -1.35 -21.14 -8.91
C LYS A 39 -0.83 -19.80 -9.44
N PHE A 40 0.14 -19.22 -8.75
CA PHE A 40 0.79 -17.97 -9.15
C PHE A 40 2.22 -18.26 -9.61
N THR A 41 2.48 -18.11 -10.90
CA THR A 41 3.83 -18.12 -11.48
C THR A 41 4.38 -16.70 -11.48
N ALA A 42 5.65 -16.52 -11.14
CA ALA A 42 6.35 -15.25 -11.25
C ALA A 42 6.55 -14.93 -12.74
N GLU A 43 5.63 -14.15 -13.33
CA GLU A 43 5.75 -13.67 -14.71
C GLU A 43 6.70 -12.46 -14.80
N ALA A 44 7.32 -12.28 -15.98
CA ALA A 44 8.11 -11.08 -16.28
C ALA A 44 7.24 -9.82 -16.24
N ALA A 45 7.84 -8.66 -15.94
CA ALA A 45 7.12 -7.39 -15.93
C ALA A 45 6.58 -7.08 -17.35
N GLN A 46 5.25 -7.06 -17.50
CA GLN A 46 4.56 -6.77 -18.76
C GLN A 46 4.15 -5.28 -18.82
N ASP A 47 3.93 -4.76 -20.02
CA ASP A 47 3.44 -3.39 -20.26
C ASP A 47 2.06 -3.19 -19.60
N PRO A 48 1.85 -2.14 -18.77
CA PRO A 48 0.56 -1.84 -18.15
C PRO A 48 -0.62 -1.79 -19.11
N ILE A 49 -0.43 -1.34 -20.36
CA ILE A 49 -1.48 -1.29 -21.39
C ILE A 49 -1.80 -2.71 -21.91
N GLN A 50 -0.79 -3.56 -22.06
CA GLN A 50 -1.00 -4.96 -22.44
C GLN A 50 -1.64 -5.76 -21.30
N LEU A 51 -1.20 -5.52 -20.06
CA LEU A 51 -1.75 -6.15 -18.88
C LEU A 51 -3.24 -5.82 -18.70
N GLN A 52 -3.69 -4.60 -19.07
CA GLN A 52 -5.12 -4.22 -19.02
C GLN A 52 -6.00 -5.09 -19.93
N ASN A 53 -5.42 -5.75 -20.93
CA ASN A 53 -6.14 -6.69 -21.79
C ASN A 53 -6.13 -8.11 -21.23
N THR A 54 -5.35 -8.37 -20.20
CA THR A 54 -5.34 -9.65 -19.49
C THR A 54 -6.37 -9.61 -18.37
N LYS A 55 -7.04 -10.74 -18.13
CA LYS A 55 -7.88 -10.86 -16.94
C LYS A 55 -7.04 -10.71 -15.66
N ASN A 56 -5.72 -10.89 -15.67
CA ASN A 56 -4.90 -10.92 -14.46
C ASN A 56 -4.17 -9.61 -14.10
N TYR A 57 -4.51 -8.47 -14.73
CA TYR A 57 -3.86 -7.17 -14.51
C TYR A 57 -3.53 -6.88 -13.04
N PHE A 58 -4.54 -6.90 -12.17
CA PHE A 58 -4.35 -6.56 -10.76
C PHE A 58 -3.45 -7.58 -10.03
N ALA A 59 -3.69 -8.88 -10.23
CA ALA A 59 -2.88 -9.93 -9.62
C ALA A 59 -1.42 -9.86 -10.08
N SER A 60 -1.16 -9.55 -11.36
CA SER A 60 0.20 -9.36 -11.88
C SER A 60 0.88 -8.16 -11.26
N ILE A 61 0.16 -7.04 -11.07
CA ILE A 61 0.70 -5.85 -10.43
C ILE A 61 1.13 -6.18 -9.01
N ILE A 62 0.24 -6.77 -8.22
CA ILE A 62 0.54 -7.16 -6.85
C ILE A 62 1.75 -8.10 -6.80
N ASN A 63 1.79 -9.13 -7.64
CA ASN A 63 2.88 -10.11 -7.61
C ASN A 63 4.22 -9.51 -8.01
N VAL A 64 4.24 -8.78 -9.14
CA VAL A 64 5.47 -8.17 -9.68
C VAL A 64 5.96 -7.05 -8.79
N ASP A 65 5.06 -6.34 -8.12
CA ASP A 65 5.41 -5.20 -7.28
C ASP A 65 5.73 -5.65 -5.85
N LEU A 66 4.74 -6.14 -5.10
CA LEU A 66 4.87 -6.40 -3.67
C LEU A 66 5.84 -7.51 -3.32
N LEU A 67 5.69 -8.69 -3.95
CA LEU A 67 6.49 -9.86 -3.59
C LEU A 67 7.94 -9.71 -4.06
N LYS A 68 8.13 -9.12 -5.25
CA LYS A 68 9.47 -8.81 -5.75
C LYS A 68 10.16 -7.74 -4.91
N TYR A 69 9.45 -6.65 -4.58
CA TYR A 69 9.98 -5.58 -3.73
C TYR A 69 10.40 -6.12 -2.36
N ARG A 70 9.57 -6.96 -1.73
CA ARG A 70 9.92 -7.70 -0.51
C ARG A 70 11.20 -8.51 -0.66
N GLY A 71 11.33 -9.29 -1.73
CA GLY A 71 12.54 -10.08 -1.98
C GLY A 71 13.79 -9.22 -2.13
N GLN A 72 13.69 -8.11 -2.86
CA GLN A 72 14.79 -7.16 -3.07
C GLN A 72 15.23 -6.50 -1.76
N GLU A 73 14.29 -6.05 -0.94
CA GLU A 73 14.57 -5.40 0.36
C GLU A 73 15.25 -6.37 1.34
N ILE A 74 14.77 -7.62 1.42
CA ILE A 74 15.38 -8.66 2.27
C ILE A 74 16.80 -8.96 1.79
N ASN A 75 17.01 -9.09 0.48
CA ASN A 75 18.34 -9.36 -0.09
C ASN A 75 19.30 -8.18 0.13
N GLN A 76 18.81 -6.95 0.05
CA GLN A 76 19.57 -5.75 0.38
C GLN A 76 20.06 -5.80 1.83
N VAL A 77 19.16 -6.04 2.80
CA VAL A 77 19.56 -6.13 4.21
C VAL A 77 20.52 -7.30 4.43
N ALA A 78 20.25 -8.46 3.83
CA ALA A 78 21.13 -9.63 3.92
C ALA A 78 22.56 -9.37 3.43
N SER A 79 22.74 -8.46 2.46
CA SER A 79 24.07 -8.07 1.97
C SER A 79 24.85 -7.20 2.97
N GLY A 80 24.17 -6.55 3.92
CA GLY A 80 24.74 -5.55 4.82
C GLY A 80 25.16 -4.24 4.13
N ILE A 81 24.88 -4.08 2.83
CA ILE A 81 25.22 -2.88 2.07
C ILE A 81 24.14 -1.82 2.29
N LYS A 82 24.57 -0.64 2.76
CA LYS A 82 23.69 0.53 2.87
C LYS A 82 23.62 1.28 1.55
N TYR A 83 22.43 1.74 1.22
CA TYR A 83 22.16 2.50 -0.01
C TYR A 83 21.69 3.91 0.34
N GLN A 84 21.98 4.88 -0.52
CA GLN A 84 21.52 6.27 -0.35
C GLN A 84 20.06 6.43 -0.79
N GLY A 85 19.39 7.49 -0.31
CA GLY A 85 18.03 7.86 -0.71
C GLY A 85 16.95 7.47 0.31
N SER A 86 15.81 8.16 0.25
CA SER A 86 14.71 8.05 1.22
C SER A 86 14.06 6.66 1.29
N ARG A 87 14.05 5.92 0.17
CA ARG A 87 13.54 4.53 0.13
C ARG A 87 14.38 3.55 0.96
N ASN A 88 15.61 3.93 1.31
CA ASN A 88 16.57 3.09 2.02
C ASN A 88 16.65 3.39 3.53
N LEU A 89 15.82 4.30 4.06
CA LEU A 89 15.80 4.63 5.49
C LEU A 89 15.55 3.39 6.36
N VAL A 90 14.50 2.63 6.06
CA VAL A 90 14.15 1.40 6.81
C VAL A 90 15.22 0.31 6.64
N PRO A 91 15.63 -0.10 5.42
CA PRO A 91 16.68 -1.09 5.26
C PRO A 91 18.00 -0.73 5.96
N ASN A 92 18.44 0.52 5.87
CA ASN A 92 19.68 0.97 6.50
C ASN A 92 19.59 0.92 8.03
N ALA A 93 18.47 1.37 8.60
CA ALA A 93 18.22 1.29 10.04
C ALA A 93 18.17 -0.17 10.53
N ALA A 94 17.59 -1.08 9.73
CA ALA A 94 17.58 -2.51 10.04
C ALA A 94 18.99 -3.12 10.00
N ILE A 95 19.82 -2.77 9.01
CA ILE A 95 21.24 -3.19 8.95
C ILE A 95 21.99 -2.74 10.21
N ASP A 96 21.78 -1.50 10.65
CA ASP A 96 22.41 -0.95 11.85
C ASP A 96 22.00 -1.71 13.11
N ALA A 97 20.70 -1.92 13.29
CA ALA A 97 20.17 -2.61 14.46
C ALA A 97 20.60 -4.09 14.50
N LEU A 98 20.60 -4.79 13.36
CA LEU A 98 21.08 -6.17 13.26
C LEU A 98 22.59 -6.26 13.55
N THR A 99 23.38 -5.31 13.03
CA THR A 99 24.82 -5.25 13.31
C THR A 99 25.09 -5.02 14.79
N ALA A 100 24.33 -4.13 15.44
CA ALA A 100 24.46 -3.88 16.87
C ALA A 100 24.07 -5.10 17.72
N LYS A 101 23.02 -5.83 17.33
CA LYS A 101 22.47 -6.95 18.10
C LYS A 101 23.19 -8.27 17.90
N TYR A 102 23.67 -8.54 16.68
CA TYR A 102 24.21 -9.85 16.27
C TYR A 102 25.62 -9.78 15.66
N GLY A 103 26.22 -8.58 15.56
CA GLY A 103 27.48 -8.37 14.85
C GLY A 103 27.34 -8.44 13.33
N LYS A 104 28.48 -8.37 12.61
CA LYS A 104 28.58 -8.46 11.14
C LYS A 104 28.51 -9.91 10.63
N THR A 105 27.57 -10.70 11.16
CA THR A 105 27.38 -12.11 10.80
C THR A 105 26.22 -12.27 9.81
N ARG A 106 26.08 -13.45 9.18
CA ARG A 106 24.94 -13.76 8.31
C ARG A 106 23.66 -13.88 9.15
N TRP A 107 22.78 -12.89 9.04
CA TRP A 107 21.46 -12.91 9.69
C TRP A 107 20.49 -13.84 8.97
N THR A 108 19.59 -14.49 9.73
CA THR A 108 18.53 -15.31 9.13
C THR A 108 17.47 -14.42 8.47
N PRO A 109 16.72 -14.92 7.46
CA PRO A 109 15.62 -14.16 6.88
C PRO A 109 14.59 -13.70 7.91
N GLN A 110 14.31 -14.50 8.94
CA GLN A 110 13.39 -14.15 10.01
C GLN A 110 13.92 -13.00 10.89
N GLN A 111 15.22 -13.00 11.21
CA GLN A 111 15.85 -11.89 11.93
C GLN A 111 15.77 -10.60 11.10
N ILE A 112 16.07 -10.68 9.80
CA ILE A 112 16.01 -9.56 8.87
C ILE A 112 14.60 -8.98 8.81
N VAL A 113 13.59 -9.82 8.60
CA VAL A 113 12.20 -9.37 8.49
C VAL A 113 11.66 -8.81 9.81
N ALA A 114 11.98 -9.45 10.94
CA ALA A 114 11.58 -8.95 12.26
C ALA A 114 12.14 -7.55 12.52
N GLU A 115 13.41 -7.31 12.18
CA GLU A 115 14.02 -5.99 12.35
C GLU A 115 13.45 -4.96 11.35
N LEU A 116 13.29 -5.33 10.07
CA LEU A 116 12.64 -4.46 9.08
C LEU A 116 11.25 -4.00 9.53
N ASN A 117 10.45 -4.91 10.11
CA ASN A 117 9.12 -4.59 10.64
C ASN A 117 9.19 -3.66 11.84
N ASP A 118 10.09 -3.92 12.79
CA ASP A 118 10.25 -3.06 13.97
C ASP A 118 10.71 -1.65 13.60
N GLN A 119 11.66 -1.52 12.67
CA GLN A 119 12.12 -0.22 12.17
C GLN A 119 11.01 0.52 11.39
N THR A 120 10.19 -0.19 10.62
CA THR A 120 9.02 0.40 9.95
C THR A 120 8.04 0.99 10.95
N LEU A 121 7.73 0.24 12.03
CA LEU A 121 6.78 0.66 13.06
C LEU A 121 7.33 1.81 13.92
N LYS A 122 8.64 1.82 14.24
CA LYS A 122 9.30 2.94 14.91
C LYS A 122 9.22 4.23 14.10
N LEU A 123 9.42 4.16 12.77
CA LEU A 123 9.28 5.33 11.91
C LEU A 123 7.86 5.88 11.92
N LEU A 124 6.83 5.02 11.93
CA LEU A 124 5.43 5.46 12.08
C LEU A 124 5.19 6.15 13.43
N GLU A 125 5.68 5.56 14.52
CA GLU A 125 5.55 6.11 15.88
C GLU A 125 6.23 7.47 16.02
N ALA A 126 7.33 7.68 15.28
CA ALA A 126 8.05 8.95 15.21
C ALA A 126 7.43 9.94 14.21
N PHE A 127 6.63 9.49 13.24
CA PHE A 127 6.08 10.33 12.19
C PHE A 127 5.12 11.38 12.77
N ARG A 128 5.33 12.63 12.39
CA ARG A 128 4.47 13.76 12.69
C ARG A 128 4.16 14.42 11.34
N PRO A 129 2.90 14.44 10.88
CA PRO A 129 2.51 15.32 9.78
C PRO A 129 3.03 16.72 10.05
N ASP A 130 3.65 17.28 9.03
CA ASP A 130 4.25 18.61 9.02
C ASP A 130 3.48 19.41 7.98
N ASP A 131 2.20 19.65 8.27
CA ASP A 131 1.33 20.40 7.38
C ASP A 131 0.39 21.31 8.17
N ASP A 132 0.87 22.53 8.43
CA ASP A 132 0.05 23.62 8.96
C ASP A 132 -0.96 24.17 7.93
N SER A 133 -0.95 23.66 6.68
CA SER A 133 -1.63 24.27 5.53
C SER A 133 -2.95 23.61 5.12
N ASP A 134 -3.15 22.30 5.35
CA ASP A 134 -4.42 21.66 5.02
C ASP A 134 -5.41 21.88 6.19
N LYS A 135 -6.56 22.48 5.88
CA LYS A 135 -7.59 22.96 6.84
C LYS A 135 -8.40 21.78 7.41
N ARG A 136 -7.70 20.70 7.76
CA ARG A 136 -8.19 19.39 8.14
C ARG A 136 -7.72 19.06 9.56
N PHE A 137 -8.27 17.99 10.11
CA PHE A 137 -7.85 17.50 11.42
C PHE A 137 -6.62 16.61 11.30
N ASP A 138 -5.53 16.96 12.00
CA ASP A 138 -4.32 16.13 12.11
C ASP A 138 -4.55 14.79 12.82
N PHE A 139 -5.76 14.54 13.30
CA PHE A 139 -6.14 13.32 13.99
C PHE A 139 -7.63 13.06 13.85
N LEU A 140 -8.02 11.80 13.97
CA LEU A 140 -9.41 11.46 14.22
C LEU A 140 -9.76 11.87 15.66
N PRO A 141 -10.88 12.58 15.92
CA PRO A 141 -11.20 13.12 17.24
C PRO A 141 -11.11 12.11 18.39
N ASP A 142 -11.57 10.88 18.16
CA ASP A 142 -11.50 9.81 19.14
C ASP A 142 -11.51 8.42 18.47
N LYS A 143 -11.19 7.40 19.27
CA LYS A 143 -11.15 6.00 18.86
C LYS A 143 -12.54 5.41 18.56
N ASP A 144 -13.61 5.92 19.20
CA ASP A 144 -14.98 5.44 19.01
C ASP A 144 -15.48 5.77 17.59
N LEU A 145 -15.16 6.97 17.08
CA LEU A 145 -15.41 7.31 15.68
C LEU A 145 -14.68 6.36 14.72
N GLY A 146 -13.47 5.93 15.06
CA GLY A 146 -12.74 4.92 14.27
C GLY A 146 -13.44 3.56 14.28
N LEU A 147 -14.01 3.17 15.41
CA LEU A 147 -14.82 1.96 15.54
C LEU A 147 -16.13 2.08 14.74
N LYS A 148 -16.79 3.24 14.73
CA LYS A 148 -17.99 3.48 13.90
C LYS A 148 -17.68 3.37 12.41
N VAL A 149 -16.52 3.86 11.96
CA VAL A 149 -16.05 3.66 10.58
C VAL A 149 -15.82 2.17 10.31
N LEU A 150 -15.19 1.45 11.23
CA LEU A 150 -15.00 0.00 11.11
C LEU A 150 -16.34 -0.74 10.97
N THR A 151 -17.30 -0.52 11.86
CA THR A 151 -18.60 -1.22 11.84
C THR A 151 -19.40 -0.87 10.59
N SER A 152 -19.29 0.37 10.10
CA SER A 152 -19.99 0.80 8.89
C SER A 152 -19.60 0.01 7.62
N ILE A 153 -18.43 -0.64 7.62
CA ILE A 153 -18.01 -1.56 6.53
C ILE A 153 -19.06 -2.66 6.34
N GLU A 154 -19.63 -3.21 7.41
CA GLU A 154 -20.59 -4.32 7.34
C GLU A 154 -21.97 -3.92 6.82
N GLU A 155 -22.30 -2.64 6.95
CA GLU A 155 -23.61 -2.12 6.57
C GLU A 155 -23.59 -1.51 5.16
N HIS A 156 -22.41 -1.14 4.66
CA HIS A 156 -22.26 -0.38 3.42
C HIS A 156 -22.68 -1.19 2.17
N PRO A 157 -23.56 -0.64 1.29
CA PRO A 157 -24.18 -1.36 0.17
C PRO A 157 -23.21 -1.79 -0.94
N VAL A 158 -21.97 -1.31 -0.92
CA VAL A 158 -20.91 -1.68 -1.87
C VAL A 158 -19.80 -2.49 -1.21
N VAL A 159 -19.51 -2.22 0.06
CA VAL A 159 -18.24 -2.59 0.73
C VAL A 159 -18.42 -3.76 1.68
N ALA A 160 -19.65 -4.00 2.11
CA ALA A 160 -19.98 -5.10 3.01
C ALA A 160 -19.79 -6.47 2.38
N GLN A 161 -19.41 -7.45 3.20
CA GLN A 161 -19.14 -8.82 2.76
C GLN A 161 -20.31 -9.44 1.98
N TYR A 162 -21.57 -9.12 2.31
CA TYR A 162 -22.74 -9.62 1.57
C TYR A 162 -22.79 -9.12 0.12
N SER A 163 -22.16 -7.97 -0.17
CA SER A 163 -22.06 -7.40 -1.52
C SER A 163 -20.88 -7.94 -2.31
N SER A 164 -19.96 -8.68 -1.69
CA SER A 164 -18.72 -9.15 -2.33
C SER A 164 -18.97 -9.95 -3.61
N GLY A 165 -20.01 -10.80 -3.65
CA GLY A 165 -20.35 -11.61 -4.82
C GLY A 165 -20.69 -10.80 -6.08
N LYS A 166 -21.15 -9.55 -5.93
CA LYS A 166 -21.42 -8.62 -7.04
C LYS A 166 -20.13 -8.17 -7.72
N TYR A 167 -19.05 -8.01 -6.95
CA TYR A 167 -17.83 -7.32 -7.39
C TYR A 167 -16.62 -8.24 -7.56
N GLN A 168 -16.57 -9.39 -6.87
CA GLN A 168 -15.46 -10.32 -6.94
C GLN A 168 -15.47 -11.13 -8.25
N GLN A 169 -14.29 -11.38 -8.83
CA GLN A 169 -14.16 -12.34 -9.94
C GLN A 169 -14.27 -13.77 -9.40
N LYS A 170 -14.80 -14.67 -10.24
CA LYS A 170 -14.95 -16.07 -9.86
C LYS A 170 -13.55 -16.68 -9.68
N GLY A 171 -13.32 -17.32 -8.53
CA GLY A 171 -12.03 -17.95 -8.21
C GLY A 171 -10.94 -16.96 -7.79
N THR A 172 -11.32 -15.73 -7.43
CA THR A 172 -10.39 -14.73 -6.90
C THR A 172 -10.95 -14.11 -5.63
N GLU A 173 -10.19 -14.17 -4.56
CA GLU A 173 -10.48 -13.39 -3.33
C GLU A 173 -9.61 -12.12 -3.27
N ILE A 174 -8.69 -11.99 -4.22
CA ILE A 174 -7.68 -10.93 -4.29
C ILE A 174 -8.33 -9.61 -4.70
N GLY A 175 -8.14 -8.57 -3.87
CA GLY A 175 -8.50 -7.19 -4.17
C GLY A 175 -9.69 -6.65 -3.38
N TYR A 176 -10.47 -7.49 -2.69
CA TYR A 176 -11.59 -6.99 -1.90
C TYR A 176 -11.13 -6.22 -0.65
N CYS A 177 -10.02 -6.64 -0.02
CA CYS A 177 -9.36 -5.87 1.05
C CYS A 177 -8.95 -4.46 0.59
N PHE A 178 -8.47 -4.34 -0.64
CA PHE A 178 -8.09 -3.06 -1.23
C PHE A 178 -9.30 -2.14 -1.42
N GLY A 179 -10.43 -2.68 -1.88
CA GLY A 179 -11.69 -1.94 -1.97
C GLY A 179 -12.17 -1.41 -0.61
N ARG A 180 -12.19 -2.27 0.42
CA ARG A 180 -12.55 -1.87 1.79
C ARG A 180 -11.59 -0.82 2.35
N GLY A 181 -10.31 -0.96 2.07
CA GLY A 181 -9.32 0.05 2.41
C GLY A 181 -9.62 1.41 1.78
N CYS A 182 -9.89 1.45 0.47
CA CYS A 182 -10.27 2.67 -0.23
C CYS A 182 -11.53 3.32 0.36
N TYR A 183 -12.51 2.52 0.80
CA TYR A 183 -13.68 3.04 1.52
C TYR A 183 -13.30 3.74 2.83
N VAL A 184 -12.43 3.13 3.64
CA VAL A 184 -11.96 3.73 4.90
C VAL A 184 -11.24 5.05 4.64
N ASP A 185 -10.36 5.09 3.63
CA ASP A 185 -9.66 6.32 3.22
C ASP A 185 -10.65 7.45 2.86
N LEU A 186 -11.62 7.17 1.98
CA LEU A 186 -12.65 8.11 1.58
C LEU A 186 -13.52 8.56 2.76
N MET A 187 -13.84 7.65 3.68
CA MET A 187 -14.62 7.96 4.88
C MET A 187 -13.88 8.91 5.81
N LEU A 188 -12.60 8.63 6.10
CA LEU A 188 -11.77 9.50 6.93
C LEU A 188 -11.58 10.88 6.30
N MET A 189 -11.40 10.95 4.98
CA MET A 189 -11.37 12.22 4.26
C MET A 189 -12.70 12.98 4.33
N ARG A 190 -13.86 12.30 4.28
CA ARG A 190 -15.19 12.92 4.48
C ARG A 190 -15.38 13.43 5.91
N LEU A 191 -14.80 12.76 6.90
CA LEU A 191 -14.73 13.20 8.29
C LEU A 191 -13.76 14.38 8.51
N GLY A 192 -13.09 14.85 7.45
CA GLY A 192 -12.21 16.01 7.51
C GLY A 192 -10.82 15.70 8.08
N VAL A 193 -10.44 14.42 8.19
CA VAL A 193 -9.09 14.04 8.61
C VAL A 193 -8.09 14.41 7.51
N ASP A 194 -6.93 14.91 7.95
CA ASP A 194 -5.81 15.25 7.09
C ASP A 194 -5.22 14.01 6.41
N ARG A 195 -4.75 14.17 5.17
CA ARG A 195 -4.24 13.04 4.39
C ARG A 195 -2.95 12.46 4.96
N ASP A 196 -2.08 13.27 5.53
CA ASP A 196 -0.86 12.78 6.17
C ASP A 196 -1.14 12.12 7.51
N SER A 197 -2.29 12.40 8.11
CA SER A 197 -2.83 11.68 9.26
C SER A 197 -3.52 10.36 8.92
N ILE A 198 -3.61 10.01 7.63
CA ILE A 198 -4.11 8.73 7.15
C ILE A 198 -2.96 8.00 6.47
N LYS A 199 -2.68 6.76 6.88
CA LYS A 199 -1.66 5.91 6.26
C LYS A 199 -2.25 4.55 5.94
N LYS A 200 -1.55 3.75 5.13
CA LYS A 200 -1.87 2.34 4.90
C LYS A 200 -0.82 1.48 5.55
N ILE A 201 -1.24 0.36 6.12
CA ILE A 201 -0.35 -0.71 6.56
C ILE A 201 -0.59 -1.94 5.69
N TRP A 202 0.50 -2.55 5.24
CA TRP A 202 0.49 -3.70 4.35
C TRP A 202 1.17 -4.86 5.03
N ALA A 203 0.53 -6.01 5.10
CA ALA A 203 1.16 -7.28 5.41
C ALA A 203 1.50 -7.98 4.09
N VAL A 204 2.77 -8.31 3.84
CA VAL A 204 3.23 -8.86 2.55
C VAL A 204 4.06 -10.11 2.77
N GLY A 205 3.60 -11.22 2.19
CA GLY A 205 4.15 -12.56 2.39
C GLY A 205 3.04 -13.61 2.52
N PRO A 206 3.40 -14.90 2.48
CA PRO A 206 2.41 -15.98 2.58
C PRO A 206 1.74 -15.98 3.96
N MET A 207 0.41 -15.85 4.00
CA MET A 207 -0.39 -15.95 5.23
C MET A 207 -1.39 -17.09 5.07
N ASP A 208 -1.61 -17.84 6.14
CA ASP A 208 -2.52 -18.96 6.20
C ASP A 208 -3.55 -18.73 7.31
N ALA A 209 -4.78 -18.41 6.89
CA ALA A 209 -5.94 -18.26 7.75
C ALA A 209 -6.84 -19.51 7.66
N GLY A 210 -6.23 -20.68 7.83
CA GLY A 210 -6.89 -21.98 7.82
C GLY A 210 -7.15 -22.52 6.41
N ASN A 211 -8.27 -22.13 5.81
CA ASN A 211 -8.66 -22.63 4.47
C ASN A 211 -8.29 -21.66 3.35
N ILE A 212 -7.78 -20.48 3.71
CA ILE A 212 -7.50 -19.38 2.80
C ILE A 212 -6.03 -19.02 2.93
N THR A 213 -5.33 -19.00 1.78
CA THR A 213 -3.96 -18.51 1.70
C THR A 213 -3.94 -17.16 1.02
N TRP A 214 -3.40 -16.15 1.70
CA TRP A 214 -3.18 -14.82 1.15
C TRP A 214 -1.68 -14.57 0.93
N GLN A 215 -1.34 -13.69 0.01
CA GLN A 215 0.04 -13.23 -0.20
C GLN A 215 0.26 -11.79 0.29
N PHE A 216 -0.84 -11.09 0.57
CA PHE A 216 -0.82 -9.78 1.17
C PHE A 216 -2.19 -9.45 1.77
N HIS A 217 -2.20 -8.48 2.67
CA HIS A 217 -3.40 -7.86 3.22
C HIS A 217 -3.11 -6.38 3.53
N ILE A 218 -4.16 -5.57 3.59
CA ILE A 218 -4.04 -4.12 3.79
C ILE A 218 -5.04 -3.65 4.84
N GLY A 219 -4.55 -2.86 5.79
CA GLY A 219 -5.34 -2.06 6.71
C GLY A 219 -5.13 -0.56 6.47
N HIS A 220 -6.09 0.26 6.85
CA HIS A 220 -5.92 1.72 6.87
C HIS A 220 -5.70 2.19 8.29
N MET A 221 -4.81 3.15 8.45
CA MET A 221 -4.41 3.68 9.75
C MET A 221 -4.77 5.15 9.82
N VAL A 222 -5.17 5.58 11.01
CA VAL A 222 -5.41 6.98 11.31
C VAL A 222 -4.80 7.35 12.65
N ARG A 223 -4.27 8.56 12.72
CA ARG A 223 -3.67 9.11 13.94
C ARG A 223 -4.73 9.60 14.91
N LEU A 224 -4.49 9.43 16.21
CA LEU A 224 -5.32 9.93 17.31
C LEU A 224 -4.67 11.15 17.99
N PRO A 225 -5.40 11.91 18.84
CA PRO A 225 -4.88 13.12 19.49
C PRO A 225 -3.66 12.87 20.40
N ASP A 226 -3.51 11.65 20.91
CA ASP A 226 -2.37 11.22 21.73
C ASP A 226 -1.13 10.81 20.90
N ASN A 227 -1.16 11.03 19.58
CA ASN A 227 -0.16 10.63 18.60
C ASN A 227 -0.07 9.11 18.34
N SER A 228 -0.97 8.31 18.91
CA SER A 228 -1.06 6.90 18.58
C SER A 228 -1.71 6.70 17.21
N TRP A 229 -1.47 5.53 16.62
CA TRP A 229 -2.07 5.12 15.36
C TRP A 229 -2.98 3.93 15.60
N ILE A 230 -4.23 4.03 15.13
CA ILE A 230 -5.16 2.90 15.09
C ILE A 230 -5.33 2.42 13.66
N VAL A 231 -5.48 1.11 13.48
CA VAL A 231 -5.79 0.44 12.23
C VAL A 231 -7.29 0.16 12.20
N ILE A 232 -7.96 0.72 11.19
CA ILE A 232 -9.36 0.49 10.85
C ILE A 232 -9.36 -0.56 9.73
N ASP A 233 -9.61 -1.81 10.14
CA ASP A 233 -9.65 -2.98 9.28
C ASP A 233 -10.56 -4.03 9.91
N ASN A 234 -11.38 -4.67 9.10
CA ASN A 234 -12.33 -5.69 9.53
C ASN A 234 -11.73 -7.08 9.68
N VAL A 235 -10.43 -7.22 9.41
CA VAL A 235 -9.66 -8.41 9.70
C VAL A 235 -8.59 -8.01 10.72
N PRO A 236 -8.52 -8.65 11.91
CA PRO A 236 -9.20 -9.88 12.29
C PRO A 236 -10.59 -9.76 12.91
N SER A 237 -11.04 -8.56 13.26
CA SER A 237 -12.32 -8.39 13.95
C SER A 237 -13.04 -7.13 13.47
N TYR A 238 -14.37 -7.18 13.52
CA TYR A 238 -15.25 -6.04 13.27
C TYR A 238 -15.55 -5.22 14.53
N SER A 239 -15.23 -5.75 15.72
CA SER A 239 -15.60 -5.13 17.00
C SER A 239 -14.49 -4.32 17.66
N GLN A 240 -13.32 -4.25 17.04
CA GLN A 240 -12.15 -3.62 17.64
C GLN A 240 -11.23 -3.03 16.56
N VAL A 241 -10.77 -1.81 16.80
CA VAL A 241 -9.60 -1.23 16.11
C VAL A 241 -8.33 -1.55 16.89
N TYR A 242 -7.25 -1.79 16.16
CA TYR A 242 -5.97 -2.25 16.69
C TYR A 242 -4.92 -1.15 16.60
N THR A 243 -3.87 -1.20 17.43
CA THR A 243 -2.63 -0.47 17.10
C THR A 243 -1.94 -1.12 15.91
N ALA A 244 -1.06 -0.40 15.22
CA ALA A 244 -0.26 -0.95 14.11
C ALA A 244 0.55 -2.20 14.53
N ARG A 245 1.07 -2.23 15.78
CA ARG A 245 1.80 -3.38 16.33
C ARG A 245 0.90 -4.58 16.58
N GLU A 246 -0.29 -4.38 17.16
CA GLU A 246 -1.25 -5.46 17.41
C GLU A 246 -1.76 -6.06 16.09
N TRP A 247 -2.10 -5.20 15.12
CA TRP A 247 -2.49 -5.62 13.78
C TRP A 247 -1.37 -6.42 13.10
N GLY A 248 -0.13 -5.91 13.13
CA GLY A 248 1.02 -6.60 12.55
C GLY A 248 1.30 -7.94 13.22
N LYS A 249 1.20 -8.01 14.56
CA LYS A 249 1.38 -9.25 15.32
C LYS A 249 0.36 -10.32 14.93
N HIS A 250 -0.89 -9.92 14.66
CA HIS A 250 -1.93 -10.84 14.21
C HIS A 250 -1.52 -11.53 12.90
N PHE A 251 -1.20 -10.77 11.85
CA PHE A 251 -0.82 -11.36 10.55
C PHE A 251 0.52 -12.10 10.58
N ILE A 252 1.48 -11.66 11.42
CA ILE A 252 2.73 -12.41 11.63
C ILE A 252 2.44 -13.81 12.20
N ALA A 253 1.43 -13.95 13.06
CA ALA A 253 1.06 -15.25 13.61
C ALA A 253 0.42 -16.18 12.55
N GLU A 254 -0.21 -15.62 11.52
CA GLU A 254 -0.75 -16.36 10.36
C GLU A 254 0.33 -16.72 9.33
N ASN A 255 1.57 -16.23 9.50
CA ASN A 255 2.66 -16.45 8.58
C ASN A 255 3.57 -17.60 9.04
N ALA A 256 3.35 -18.80 8.48
CA ALA A 256 4.07 -20.01 8.88
C ALA A 256 5.60 -19.95 8.68
N ASP A 257 6.11 -19.14 7.74
CA ASP A 257 7.55 -19.07 7.44
C ASP A 257 8.32 -18.00 8.26
N GLY A 258 7.61 -17.16 9.02
CA GLY A 258 8.16 -16.07 9.82
C GLY A 258 8.77 -14.93 9.00
N LYS A 259 8.44 -14.81 7.72
CA LYS A 259 8.99 -13.82 6.77
C LYS A 259 7.95 -12.81 6.28
N LEU A 260 6.84 -12.62 6.99
CA LEU A 260 5.85 -11.57 6.67
C LEU A 260 6.44 -10.18 6.89
N ARG A 261 6.42 -9.35 5.86
CA ARG A 261 6.97 -8.00 5.86
C ARG A 261 5.84 -6.97 5.95
N LEU A 262 5.99 -5.98 6.83
CA LEU A 262 5.03 -4.90 7.05
C LEU A 262 5.44 -3.61 6.34
N TYR A 263 4.66 -3.08 5.41
CA TYR A 263 4.95 -1.77 4.81
C TYR A 263 3.98 -0.71 5.30
N ILE A 264 4.45 0.53 5.33
CA ILE A 264 3.61 1.70 5.59
C ILE A 264 3.73 2.64 4.41
N THR A 265 2.60 3.12 3.92
CA THR A 265 2.52 4.03 2.78
C THR A 265 1.57 5.18 3.07
N ASP A 266 1.67 6.22 2.26
CA ASP A 266 0.64 7.25 2.21
C ASP A 266 -0.71 6.64 1.82
N SER A 267 -1.79 7.28 2.28
CA SER A 267 -3.17 6.85 2.05
C SER A 267 -3.52 6.78 0.57
N ASP A 268 -2.89 7.58 -0.29
CA ASP A 268 -3.20 7.61 -1.72
C ASP A 268 -2.42 6.60 -2.57
N LYS A 269 -1.49 5.84 -1.99
CA LYS A 269 -0.67 4.88 -2.73
C LYS A 269 -1.42 3.61 -3.13
N PHE A 270 -1.24 3.16 -4.36
CA PHE A 270 -1.83 1.90 -4.81
C PHE A 270 -1.14 0.68 -4.19
N THR A 271 0.18 0.72 -4.05
CA THR A 271 1.03 -0.26 -3.34
C THR A 271 2.27 0.46 -2.78
N PRO A 272 3.08 -0.17 -1.91
CA PRO A 272 4.37 0.33 -1.45
C PRO A 272 5.29 0.91 -2.53
N SER A 273 5.46 0.21 -3.66
CA SER A 273 6.39 0.63 -4.72
C SER A 273 5.73 1.32 -5.90
N LEU A 274 4.40 1.26 -6.05
CA LEU A 274 3.68 2.03 -7.06
C LEU A 274 3.31 3.43 -6.59
N GLY A 275 2.91 4.26 -7.56
CA GLY A 275 2.46 5.61 -7.32
C GLY A 275 1.09 5.69 -6.66
N LYS A 276 0.54 6.90 -6.72
CA LYS A 276 -0.83 7.17 -6.27
C LYS A 276 -1.83 6.34 -7.07
N TYR A 277 -3.04 6.18 -6.55
CA TYR A 277 -4.14 5.60 -7.29
C TYR A 277 -4.23 6.20 -8.71
N ASP A 278 -4.56 5.35 -9.68
CA ASP A 278 -4.85 5.71 -11.06
C ASP A 278 -6.26 5.22 -11.46
N PRO A 279 -7.03 5.96 -12.29
CA PRO A 279 -8.40 5.57 -12.66
C PRO A 279 -8.47 4.19 -13.27
N VAL A 280 -7.47 3.86 -14.10
CA VAL A 280 -7.45 2.58 -14.81
C VAL A 280 -7.18 1.44 -13.84
N GLN A 281 -6.28 1.65 -12.86
CA GLN A 281 -6.07 0.68 -11.78
C GLN A 281 -7.33 0.44 -10.93
N MET A 282 -8.15 1.47 -10.75
CA MET A 282 -9.43 1.40 -10.03
C MET A 282 -10.61 1.01 -10.92
N GLY A 283 -10.41 0.70 -12.21
CA GLY A 283 -11.51 0.39 -13.12
C GLY A 283 -12.45 1.56 -13.42
N LEU A 284 -12.07 2.78 -13.03
CA LEU A 284 -12.82 4.00 -13.30
C LEU A 284 -12.73 4.30 -14.80
N ASN A 285 -13.88 4.49 -15.44
CA ASN A 285 -14.04 4.67 -16.90
C ASN A 285 -13.76 3.42 -17.74
N ILE A 286 -13.71 2.23 -17.13
CA ILE A 286 -13.68 0.96 -17.84
C ILE A 286 -15.10 0.40 -17.89
N ASN A 287 -15.45 -0.26 -19.00
CA ASN A 287 -16.70 -1.02 -19.10
C ASN A 287 -16.75 -2.08 -17.98
N ARG A 288 -17.85 -2.17 -17.23
CA ARG A 288 -18.02 -3.09 -16.09
C ARG A 288 -17.71 -4.56 -16.42
N ASN A 289 -17.92 -5.01 -17.66
CA ASN A 289 -17.59 -6.38 -18.09
C ASN A 289 -16.09 -6.62 -18.31
N ARG A 290 -15.32 -5.53 -18.45
CA ARG A 290 -13.85 -5.54 -18.59
C ARG A 290 -13.14 -5.10 -17.31
N ASP A 291 -13.85 -4.45 -16.40
CA ASP A 291 -13.32 -4.06 -15.10
C ASP A 291 -13.10 -5.28 -14.21
N TRP A 292 -11.87 -5.44 -13.72
CA TRP A 292 -11.51 -6.46 -12.74
C TRP A 292 -12.39 -6.39 -11.49
N TYR A 293 -12.76 -5.18 -11.06
CA TYR A 293 -13.59 -4.94 -9.89
C TYR A 293 -15.10 -4.88 -10.20
N LYS A 294 -15.51 -5.18 -11.44
CA LYS A 294 -16.91 -5.18 -11.89
C LYS A 294 -17.68 -3.92 -11.45
N GLY A 295 -17.05 -2.75 -11.57
CA GLY A 295 -17.60 -1.45 -11.21
C GLY A 295 -17.71 -1.19 -9.71
N TYR A 296 -16.96 -1.90 -8.86
CA TYR A 296 -16.91 -1.65 -7.41
C TYR A 296 -16.60 -0.19 -7.09
N PHE A 297 -15.50 0.33 -7.63
CA PHE A 297 -15.05 1.69 -7.34
C PHE A 297 -15.99 2.73 -7.95
N GLN A 298 -16.61 2.42 -9.09
CA GLN A 298 -17.63 3.29 -9.69
C GLN A 298 -18.83 3.45 -8.75
N ASP A 299 -19.37 2.34 -8.24
CA ASP A 299 -20.50 2.36 -7.31
C ASP A 299 -20.12 2.98 -5.96
N LEU A 300 -18.90 2.72 -5.46
CA LEU A 300 -18.38 3.31 -4.22
C LEU A 300 -18.28 4.84 -4.32
N MET A 301 -17.67 5.34 -5.40
CA MET A 301 -17.53 6.79 -5.62
C MET A 301 -18.91 7.44 -5.82
N ALA A 302 -19.82 6.78 -6.53
CA ALA A 302 -21.19 7.26 -6.70
C ALA A 302 -21.95 7.35 -5.37
N TRP A 303 -21.74 6.40 -4.44
CA TRP A 303 -22.31 6.49 -3.10
C TRP A 303 -21.80 7.72 -2.37
N PHE A 304 -20.48 7.94 -2.32
CA PHE A 304 -19.93 9.13 -1.66
C PHE A 304 -20.37 10.45 -2.31
N GLN A 305 -20.61 10.47 -3.63
CA GLN A 305 -21.14 11.66 -4.34
C GLN A 305 -22.57 12.00 -3.94
N ASN A 306 -23.40 10.98 -3.77
CA ASN A 306 -24.83 11.13 -3.57
C ASN A 306 -25.23 11.16 -2.09
N THR A 307 -24.34 10.75 -1.18
CA THR A 307 -24.58 10.78 0.27
C THR A 307 -24.23 12.15 0.84
N SER A 308 -25.24 12.89 1.28
CA SER A 308 -25.08 14.15 2.00
C SER A 308 -24.41 13.96 3.37
N ASP A 309 -23.92 15.05 3.95
CA ASP A 309 -23.27 15.02 5.26
C ASP A 309 -24.20 14.55 6.39
N ALA A 310 -25.49 14.90 6.30
CA ALA A 310 -26.51 14.47 7.25
C ALA A 310 -26.80 12.96 7.12
N GLU A 311 -26.87 12.44 5.89
CA GLU A 311 -27.03 11.00 5.64
C GLU A 311 -25.80 10.23 6.10
N LEU A 312 -24.60 10.76 5.88
CA LEU A 312 -23.35 10.16 6.34
C LEU A 312 -23.27 10.10 7.87
N ALA A 313 -23.61 11.21 8.55
CA ALA A 313 -23.66 11.26 10.00
C ALA A 313 -24.65 10.23 10.56
N LYS A 314 -25.86 10.15 9.97
CA LYS A 314 -26.86 9.14 10.32
C LYS A 314 -26.34 7.72 10.09
N PHE A 315 -25.67 7.48 8.96
CA PHE A 315 -25.10 6.18 8.62
C PHE A 315 -24.02 5.73 9.60
N LEU A 316 -23.18 6.65 10.10
CA LEU A 316 -22.19 6.37 11.14
C LEU A 316 -22.77 6.37 12.57
N GLY A 317 -24.07 6.66 12.73
CA GLY A 317 -24.70 6.80 14.03
C GLY A 317 -24.10 7.93 14.87
N ILE A 318 -23.78 9.07 14.26
CA ILE A 318 -23.32 10.30 14.93
C ILE A 318 -24.28 11.46 14.64
N ASN A 319 -24.31 12.45 15.53
CA ASN A 319 -25.27 13.56 15.42
C ASN A 319 -24.92 14.52 14.28
N VAL A 320 -23.63 14.77 14.08
CA VAL A 320 -23.10 15.70 13.08
C VAL A 320 -21.69 15.23 12.71
N LEU A 321 -21.28 15.43 11.46
CA LEU A 321 -19.88 15.24 11.09
C LEU A 321 -19.01 16.25 11.86
N PRO A 322 -17.79 15.88 12.26
CA PRO A 322 -16.84 16.84 12.82
C PRO A 322 -16.72 18.06 11.91
N THR A 323 -17.03 19.25 12.43
CA THR A 323 -16.91 20.49 11.66
C THR A 323 -15.44 20.77 11.44
N ARG A 324 -15.01 20.79 10.19
CA ARG A 324 -13.62 21.13 9.85
C ARG A 324 -13.21 22.42 10.56
N PRO A 325 -11.94 22.54 10.99
CA PRO A 325 -11.43 23.81 11.45
C PRO A 325 -11.78 24.88 10.41
N MET A 326 -12.38 25.99 10.85
CA MET A 326 -12.63 27.10 9.92
C MET A 326 -11.30 27.46 9.27
N PRO A 327 -11.26 27.65 7.94
CA PRO A 327 -10.05 28.08 7.27
C PRO A 327 -9.53 29.33 7.99
N VAL A 328 -8.31 29.28 8.52
CA VAL A 328 -7.56 30.52 8.68
C VAL A 328 -7.36 31.02 7.25
N ASN A 329 -7.91 32.19 6.93
CA ASN A 329 -7.72 32.75 5.60
C ASN A 329 -6.21 32.85 5.35
N PRO A 330 -5.66 32.17 4.33
CA PRO A 330 -4.24 32.29 4.04
C PRO A 330 -3.95 33.76 3.82
N THR A 331 -2.86 34.24 4.41
CA THR A 331 -2.43 35.61 4.24
C THR A 331 -2.19 35.88 2.74
N PRO A 332 -2.37 37.12 2.27
CA PRO A 332 -2.00 37.48 0.90
C PRO A 332 -0.57 37.07 0.51
N GLN A 333 0.34 37.00 1.49
CA GLN A 333 1.71 36.52 1.35
C GLN A 333 1.80 35.01 1.08
N GLU A 334 1.05 34.18 1.81
CA GLU A 334 1.00 32.73 1.58
C GLU A 334 0.35 32.40 0.22
N ILE A 335 -0.69 33.15 -0.16
CA ILE A 335 -1.29 33.05 -1.50
C ILE A 335 -0.26 33.43 -2.58
N ALA A 336 0.51 34.49 -2.37
CA ALA A 336 1.54 34.93 -3.31
C ALA A 336 2.70 33.91 -3.42
N ALA A 337 3.11 33.31 -2.29
CA ALA A 337 4.16 32.29 -2.25
C ALA A 337 3.73 31.02 -3.00
N SER A 338 2.52 30.51 -2.74
CA SER A 338 1.96 29.36 -3.45
C SER A 338 1.85 29.60 -4.96
N ARG A 339 1.38 30.79 -5.38
CA ARG A 339 1.32 31.18 -6.80
C ARG A 339 2.70 31.29 -7.44
N ALA A 340 3.70 31.78 -6.71
CA ALA A 340 5.08 31.88 -7.21
C ALA A 340 5.69 30.48 -7.43
N GLU A 341 5.41 29.52 -6.55
CA GLU A 341 5.85 28.13 -6.68
C GLU A 341 5.16 27.43 -7.87
N GLU A 342 3.85 27.63 -8.04
CA GLU A 342 3.11 27.14 -9.21
C GLU A 342 3.64 27.75 -10.52
N LEU A 343 3.95 29.04 -10.53
CA LEU A 343 4.55 29.72 -11.68
C LEU A 343 5.95 29.16 -11.99
N ALA A 344 6.78 28.94 -10.97
CA ALA A 344 8.12 28.38 -11.12
C ALA A 344 8.06 26.95 -11.69
N PHE A 345 7.09 26.14 -11.27
CA PHE A 345 6.88 24.80 -11.79
C PHE A 345 6.38 24.82 -13.25
N SER A 346 5.50 25.75 -13.60
CA SER A 346 4.96 25.92 -14.97
C SER A 346 5.99 26.45 -15.99
N GLN A 347 7.04 27.11 -15.51
CA GLN A 347 8.11 27.67 -16.34
C GLN A 347 9.30 26.71 -16.53
N LEU A 348 9.26 25.51 -15.94
CA LEU A 348 10.22 24.48 -16.27
C LEU A 348 10.08 24.14 -17.77
N PRO A 349 11.18 24.15 -18.55
CA PRO A 349 11.11 23.87 -19.97
C PRO A 349 10.53 22.47 -20.19
N PRO A 350 9.66 22.27 -21.20
CA PRO A 350 9.22 20.93 -21.54
C PRO A 350 10.47 20.10 -21.84
N HIS A 351 10.67 19.00 -21.11
CA HIS A 351 11.80 18.10 -21.31
C HIS A 351 11.83 17.67 -22.78
N SER A 352 12.76 18.25 -23.55
CA SER A 352 13.04 17.82 -24.91
C SER A 352 13.68 16.43 -24.83
N ILE A 353 12.95 15.42 -25.32
CA ILE A 353 13.45 14.05 -25.48
C ILE A 353 14.63 14.11 -26.45
N PRO A 354 15.86 13.70 -26.06
CA PRO A 354 16.94 13.56 -27.02
C PRO A 354 16.64 12.37 -27.94
N ASN A 355 16.77 12.58 -29.26
CA ASN A 355 16.73 11.51 -30.25
C ASN A 355 17.79 10.44 -29.88
N SER A 356 17.33 9.26 -29.47
CA SER A 356 18.19 8.16 -29.02
C SER A 356 18.61 7.29 -30.20
N GLY A 357 19.85 7.47 -30.63
CA GLY A 357 20.67 6.41 -31.22
C GLY A 357 21.68 5.94 -30.17
N VAL A 358 21.76 4.61 -30.00
CA VAL A 358 22.72 3.86 -29.17
C VAL A 358 22.30 3.67 -27.70
N LEU A 359 22.20 2.38 -27.36
CA LEU A 359 21.90 1.80 -26.06
C LEU A 359 22.98 2.15 -25.03
N ASP A 360 22.57 2.71 -23.90
CA ASP A 360 23.18 2.45 -22.61
C ASP A 360 22.14 2.57 -21.48
N SER A 361 22.39 1.86 -20.39
CA SER A 361 21.56 1.70 -19.21
C SER A 361 21.03 3.01 -18.59
N GLN A 362 19.77 2.94 -18.12
CA GLN A 362 19.06 3.75 -17.11
C GLN A 362 17.68 4.20 -17.59
N ALA A 363 16.65 3.68 -16.92
CA ALA A 363 15.25 3.96 -17.20
C ALA A 363 14.86 5.38 -16.74
N PRO A 364 14.17 6.18 -17.58
CA PRO A 364 13.43 7.33 -17.10
C PRO A 364 11.93 7.02 -16.97
N HIS A 365 11.36 7.52 -15.87
CA HIS A 365 9.93 7.59 -15.61
C HIS A 365 9.21 8.38 -16.71
N ASN A 366 8.11 7.81 -17.21
CA ASN A 366 7.22 8.42 -18.17
C ASN A 366 5.92 8.81 -17.46
N SER A 367 5.68 10.10 -17.20
CA SER A 367 4.44 10.62 -16.60
C SER A 367 3.81 11.77 -17.39
N GLY A 368 4.13 11.90 -18.67
CA GLY A 368 3.59 12.96 -19.54
C GLY A 368 2.38 12.54 -20.38
N ARG A 369 1.23 12.18 -19.75
CA ARG A 369 -0.13 12.32 -20.36
C ARG A 369 -1.34 11.83 -19.54
N PHE A 370 -1.18 11.42 -18.28
CA PHE A 370 -2.30 10.89 -17.46
C PHE A 370 -2.49 11.61 -16.12
N GLY A 371 -2.26 12.93 -16.09
CA GLY A 371 -2.90 13.75 -15.06
C GLY A 371 -4.40 13.78 -15.35
N ASN A 372 -5.24 13.21 -14.48
CA ASN A 372 -6.56 13.77 -14.12
C ASN A 372 -7.49 12.86 -13.28
N MET A 373 -6.98 11.88 -12.52
CA MET A 373 -7.80 11.38 -11.40
C MET A 373 -7.77 12.31 -10.22
N TRP A 374 -6.60 12.86 -9.89
CA TRP A 374 -6.46 13.74 -8.75
C TRP A 374 -7.06 15.11 -9.02
N ASP A 375 -7.10 15.55 -10.27
CA ASP A 375 -8.00 16.62 -10.68
C ASP A 375 -9.46 16.21 -10.54
N HIS A 376 -9.82 14.96 -10.81
CA HIS A 376 -11.18 14.48 -10.55
C HIS A 376 -11.47 14.34 -9.05
N ILE A 377 -10.54 13.93 -8.20
CA ILE A 377 -10.66 13.77 -6.74
C ILE A 377 -10.54 15.13 -6.04
N LYS A 378 -9.79 16.09 -6.59
CA LYS A 378 -9.78 17.51 -6.20
C LYS A 378 -11.01 18.24 -6.71
N LYS A 379 -11.52 17.95 -7.92
CA LYS A 379 -12.80 18.48 -8.42
C LYS A 379 -13.99 17.82 -7.74
N PHE A 380 -13.90 16.55 -7.38
CA PHE A 380 -14.83 15.81 -6.50
C PHE A 380 -14.72 16.33 -5.08
N GLY A 381 -13.48 16.61 -4.66
CA GLY A 381 -13.05 17.52 -3.62
C GLY A 381 -13.97 18.74 -3.55
N LYS A 382 -13.75 19.66 -4.48
CA LYS A 382 -14.52 20.89 -4.69
C LYS A 382 -16.03 20.66 -4.79
N ARG A 383 -16.50 19.65 -5.54
CA ARG A 383 -17.94 19.34 -5.70
C ARG A 383 -18.61 18.80 -4.43
N LEU A 384 -17.84 18.23 -3.51
CA LEU A 384 -18.28 17.81 -2.18
C LEU A 384 -17.94 18.86 -1.11
N GLY A 385 -17.58 20.10 -1.50
CA GLY A 385 -17.23 21.18 -0.60
C GLY A 385 -15.89 21.00 0.13
N PHE A 386 -14.94 20.23 -0.43
CA PHE A 386 -13.62 20.02 0.17
C PHE A 386 -12.65 21.19 -0.01
N ASP A 387 -12.76 21.98 -1.09
CA ASP A 387 -11.87 23.11 -1.39
C ASP A 387 -12.65 24.32 -1.98
N GLU A 388 -13.72 24.76 -1.33
CA GLU A 388 -14.35 26.04 -1.70
C GLU A 388 -13.58 27.21 -1.04
N ASP A 389 -12.74 27.87 -1.84
CA ASP A 389 -12.56 29.31 -1.69
C ASP A 389 -13.87 29.95 -2.18
N GLN A 390 -14.78 30.30 -1.26
CA GLN A 390 -15.92 31.13 -1.63
C GLN A 390 -15.44 32.58 -1.89
N PRO A 391 -16.01 33.28 -2.89
CA PRO A 391 -15.69 34.68 -3.18
C PRO A 391 -16.07 35.65 -2.07
#